data_AF-A0A7C5A7W6-F1
#
_entry.id   AF-A0A7C5A7W6-F1
#
_cell.length_a   1.000
_cell.length_b   1.000
_cell.length_c   1.000
_cell.angle_alpha   90.00
_cell.angle_beta   90.00
_cell.angle_gamma   90.00
#
_symmetry.space_group_name_H-M   'P 1'
#
loop_
_entity.id
_entity.type
_entity.pdbx_description
1 polymer ?
#
loop_
_entity_poly.entity_id
_entity_poly.type
_entity_poly.pdbx_seq_one_letter_code
_entity_poly.pdbx_strand_id
1 'polypeptide(L)' 'SPALFAEEVARRTAQNLSSMLQDVLRGAPTEIDAICGAIARQGAARGVPVPFNTAMWYLVRALCERTASV' A
#
# COMPACT_ATOMS: atom_id res chain seq x y z
N SER A 1 12.50 -16.48 -5.50
CA SER A 1 11.26 -16.53 -4.70
C SER A 1 10.44 -15.26 -4.98
N PRO A 2 9.16 -15.18 -4.61
CA PRO A 2 8.39 -13.95 -4.74
C PRO A 2 9.06 -12.72 -4.09
N ALA A 3 9.72 -12.91 -2.94
CA ALA A 3 10.45 -11.85 -2.26
C ALA A 3 11.61 -11.29 -3.11
N LEU A 4 12.47 -12.16 -3.67
CA LEU A 4 13.56 -11.73 -4.54
C LEU A 4 13.08 -11.01 -5.80
N PHE A 5 11.92 -11.42 -6.35
CA PHE A 5 11.34 -10.73 -7.49
C PHE A 5 10.85 -9.32 -7.12
N ALA A 6 10.21 -9.17 -5.95
CA ALA A 6 9.80 -7.86 -5.45
C ALA A 6 10.99 -6.93 -5.19
N GLU A 7 12.07 -7.45 -4.62
CA GLU A 7 13.33 -6.71 -4.43
C GLU A 7 13.95 -6.28 -5.75
N GLU A 8 13.99 -7.17 -6.75
CA GLU A 8 14.52 -6.84 -8.07
C GLU A 8 13.69 -5.76 -8.78
N VAL A 9 12.36 -5.83 -8.69
CA VAL A 9 11.49 -4.77 -9.21
C VAL A 9 11.79 -3.45 -8.51
N ALA A 10 11.85 -3.43 -7.18
CA ALA A 10 12.16 -2.24 -6.40
C ALA A 10 13.52 -1.62 -6.80
N ARG A 11 14.54 -2.46 -7.04
CA ARG A 11 15.86 -2.02 -7.52
C ARG A 11 15.80 -1.43 -8.93
N ARG A 12 15.09 -2.09 -9.85
CA ARG A 12 14.94 -1.64 -11.24
C ARG A 12 14.13 -0.34 -11.36
N THR A 13 13.22 -0.08 -10.43
CA THR A 13 12.39 1.12 -10.42
C THR A 13 12.78 2.10 -9.32
N ALA A 14 14.02 2.06 -8.83
CA ALA A 14 14.45 2.84 -7.66
C ALA A 14 14.31 4.37 -7.86
N GLN A 15 14.36 4.85 -9.10
CA GLN A 15 14.17 6.27 -9.43
C GLN A 15 12.69 6.65 -9.68
N ASN A 16 11.79 5.67 -9.74
CA ASN A 16 10.39 5.90 -10.04
C ASN A 16 9.61 6.20 -8.76
N LEU A 17 8.69 7.15 -8.83
CA LEU A 17 7.65 7.28 -7.82
C LEU A 17 6.58 6.22 -8.08
N SER A 18 6.18 5.48 -7.06
CA SER A 18 5.05 4.54 -7.19
C SER A 18 3.77 5.30 -7.54
N SER A 19 2.86 4.68 -8.29
CA SER A 19 1.56 5.29 -8.64
C SER A 19 0.82 5.75 -7.38
N MET A 20 0.80 4.92 -6.34
CA MET A 20 0.19 5.25 -5.06
C MET A 20 0.82 6.49 -4.39
N LEU A 21 2.14 6.68 -4.47
CA LEU A 21 2.78 7.90 -3.95
C LEU A 21 2.41 9.12 -4.80
N GLN A 22 2.33 8.97 -6.12
CA GLN A 22 1.88 10.04 -7.00
C GLN A 22 0.43 10.45 -6.71
N ASP A 23 -0.45 9.48 -6.42
CA ASP A 23 -1.83 9.71 -6.00
C ASP A 23 -1.90 10.50 -4.68
N VAL A 24 -1.11 10.12 -3.68
CA VAL A 24 -1.01 10.88 -2.42
C VAL A 24 -0.55 12.32 -2.67
N LEU A 25 0.49 12.52 -3.48
CA LEU A 25 1.06 13.84 -3.75
C LEU A 25 0.09 14.77 -4.49
N ARG A 26 -0.78 14.21 -5.34
CA ARG A 26 -1.78 14.97 -6.11
C ARG A 26 -3.17 15.03 -5.45
N GLY A 27 -3.32 14.46 -4.25
CA GLY A 27 -4.60 14.40 -3.53
C GLY A 27 -5.65 13.51 -4.19
N ALA A 28 -5.25 12.54 -5.01
CA ALA A 28 -6.16 11.60 -5.65
C ALA A 28 -6.43 10.37 -4.77
N PRO A 29 -7.56 9.66 -4.99
CA PRO A 29 -7.78 8.36 -4.37
C PRO A 29 -6.66 7.38 -4.71
N THR A 30 -6.23 6.60 -3.70
CA THR A 30 -5.22 5.55 -3.86
C THR A 30 -5.86 4.16 -3.96
N GLU A 31 -5.11 3.18 -4.46
CA GLU A 31 -5.54 1.77 -4.50
C GLU A 31 -5.30 1.01 -3.17
N ILE A 32 -5.02 1.70 -2.06
CA ILE A 32 -4.60 1.06 -0.79
C ILE A 32 -5.63 0.04 -0.27
N ASP A 33 -6.93 0.33 -0.42
CA ASP A 33 -8.02 -0.56 -0.01
C ASP A 33 -8.11 -1.83 -0.84
N ALA A 34 -7.78 -1.72 -2.13
CA ALA A 34 -7.80 -2.83 -3.08
C ALA A 34 -6.57 -3.73 -2.94
N ILE A 35 -5.42 -3.17 -2.55
CA ILE A 35 -4.16 -3.92 -2.41
C ILE A 35 -4.00 -4.41 -0.97
N CYS A 36 -3.51 -3.56 -0.06
CA CYS A 36 -3.23 -3.95 1.32
C CYS A 36 -4.51 -4.25 2.11
N GLY A 37 -5.58 -3.50 1.87
CA GLY A 37 -6.88 -3.74 2.50
C GLY A 37 -7.47 -5.10 2.13
N ALA A 38 -7.34 -5.52 0.87
CA ALA A 38 -7.81 -6.85 0.45
C ALA A 38 -7.01 -7.96 1.16
N ILE A 39 -5.69 -7.84 1.24
CA ILE A 39 -4.84 -8.81 1.94
C ILE A 39 -5.18 -8.85 3.43
N ALA A 40 -5.34 -7.70 4.10
CA ALA A 40 -5.72 -7.62 5.51
C ALA A 40 -7.06 -8.30 5.79
N ARG A 41 -8.08 -8.05 4.97
CA ARG A 41 -9.40 -8.70 5.08
C ARG A 41 -9.32 -10.21 4.87
N GLN A 42 -8.56 -10.67 3.88
CA GLN A 42 -8.38 -12.10 3.63
C GLN A 42 -7.57 -12.80 4.73
N GLY A 43 -6.55 -12.14 5.27
CA GLY A 43 -5.76 -12.64 6.39
C GLY A 43 -6.63 -12.83 7.64
N ALA A 44 -7.42 -11.81 7.99
CA ALA A 44 -8.38 -11.89 9.10
C ALA A 44 -9.40 -13.02 8.90
N ALA A 45 -10.00 -13.15 7.72
CA ALA A 45 -10.99 -14.19 7.42
C ALA A 45 -10.43 -15.62 7.52
N ARG A 46 -9.11 -15.80 7.36
CA ARG A 46 -8.44 -17.10 7.38
C ARG A 46 -7.59 -17.33 8.64
N GLY A 47 -7.59 -16.39 9.59
CA GLY A 47 -6.72 -16.46 10.77
C GLY A 47 -5.23 -16.40 10.46
N VAL A 48 -4.84 -15.81 9.33
CA VAL A 48 -3.43 -15.65 8.92
C VAL A 48 -2.95 -14.24 9.27
N PRO A 49 -1.97 -14.07 10.18
CA PRO A 49 -1.42 -12.77 10.50
C PRO A 49 -0.73 -12.12 9.30
N VAL A 50 -1.14 -10.90 8.96
CA VAL A 50 -0.54 -10.09 7.89
C VAL A 50 -0.17 -8.68 8.40
N PRO A 51 0.63 -8.59 9.48
CA PRO A 51 0.79 -7.35 10.25
C PRO A 51 1.27 -6.16 9.42
N PHE A 52 2.16 -6.38 8.45
CA PHE A 52 2.67 -5.32 7.59
C PHE A 52 1.62 -4.79 6.60
N ASN A 53 0.80 -5.65 6.01
CA ASN A 53 -0.28 -5.20 5.13
C ASN A 53 -1.34 -4.43 5.93
N THR A 54 -1.69 -4.89 7.13
CA THR A 54 -2.63 -4.19 8.01
C THR A 54 -2.09 -2.82 8.42
N ALA A 55 -0.82 -2.73 8.81
CA ALA A 55 -0.20 -1.46 9.18
C ALA A 55 -0.15 -0.48 7.99
N MET A 56 0.34 -0.93 6.83
CA MET A 56 0.40 -0.08 5.62
C MET A 56 -0.98 0.39 5.17
N TRP A 57 -1.99 -0.48 5.26
CA TRP A 57 -3.38 -0.12 4.94
C TRP A 57 -3.85 1.08 5.77
N TYR A 58 -3.70 1.02 7.09
CA TYR A 58 -4.14 2.11 7.96
C TYR A 58 -3.30 3.38 7.82
N LEU A 59 -1.97 3.25 7.72
CA LEU A 59 -1.07 4.41 7.61
C LEU A 59 -1.32 5.21 6.34
N VAL A 60 -1.44 4.55 5.19
CA VAL A 60 -1.66 5.22 3.90
C VAL A 60 -3.08 5.79 3.84
N ARG A 61 -4.09 5.09 4.37
CA ARG A 61 -5.45 5.65 4.49
C ARG A 61 -5.46 6.94 5.30
N ALA A 62 -4.85 6.95 6.48
CA ALA A 62 -4.76 8.13 7.32
C ALA A 62 -4.01 9.28 6.64
N LEU A 63 -3.00 8.97 5.84
CA LEU A 63 -2.28 9.95 5.04
C LEU A 63 -3.19 10.59 3.97
N CYS A 64 -3.99 9.78 3.26
CA CYS A 64 -4.91 10.27 2.22
C CYS A 64 -6.05 11.12 2.81
N GLU A 65 -6.61 10.69 3.94
CA GLU A 65 -7.68 11.41 4.64
C GLU A 65 -7.23 12.81 5.12
N ARG A 66 -5.95 12.95 5.51
CA ARG A 66 -5.36 14.26 5.86
C ARG A 66 -5.21 15.20 4.66
N THR A 67 -4.78 14.68 3.52
CA THR A 67 -4.55 15.51 2.32
C THR A 67 -5.87 16.02 1.72
N ALA A 68 -6.98 15.30 1.89
CA ALA A 68 -8.30 15.74 1.43
C ALA A 68 -8.93 16.86 2.27
N SER A 69 -8.36 17.17 3.44
CA SER A 69 -8.86 18.18 4.39
C SER A 69 -8.11 19.52 4.35
N VAL A 70 -7.30 19.76 3.32
CA VAL A 70 -6.58 21.02 3.05
C VAL A 70 -6.98 21.52 1.67
#